data_AF-A0A8T5KH93-F1
#
_entry.id   AF-A0A8T5KH93-F1
#
_cell.length_a   1.000
_cell.length_b   1.000
_cell.length_c   1.000
_cell.angle_alpha   90.00
_cell.angle_beta   90.00
_cell.angle_gamma   90.00
#
_symmetry.space_group_name_H-M   'P 1'
#
loop_
_entity.id
_entity.type
_entity.pdbx_description
1 polymer ?
#
loop_
_entity_poly.entity_id
_entity_poly.type
_entity_poly.pdbx_seq_one_letter_code
_entity_poly.pdbx_strand_id
1 'polypeptide(L)'
;VFHTFLGERLHSWKAAANLIKKMAENTNMPYFTLTPTFSVCPTHGYITGEAFTCPTCASECEVYSRVVGYMRPVKQWNDGKQAEFSIRSTFDAAAPVIEGYDD
;
A
#
# COMPACT_ATOMS: atom_id res chain seq x y z
N VAL A 1 5.01 1.10 -15.84
CA VAL A 1 5.38 0.95 -14.41
C VAL A 1 4.33 0.11 -13.73
N PHE A 2 4.72 -0.89 -12.95
CA PHE A 2 3.79 -1.74 -12.19
C PHE A 2 3.77 -1.34 -10.71
N HIS A 3 2.60 -1.04 -10.17
CA HIS A 3 2.47 -0.64 -8.76
C HIS A 3 1.85 -1.78 -7.96
N THR A 4 2.64 -2.44 -7.12
CA THR A 4 2.17 -3.44 -6.17
C THR A 4 1.61 -2.72 -4.93
N PHE A 5 0.29 -2.77 -4.72
CA PHE A 5 -0.37 -2.13 -3.58
C PHE A 5 -0.40 -3.08 -2.37
N LEU A 6 0.28 -2.71 -1.30
CA LEU A 6 0.51 -3.57 -0.14
C LEU A 6 -0.51 -3.40 0.99
N GLY A 7 -1.38 -2.37 0.92
CA GLY A 7 -2.29 -2.00 2.01
C GLY A 7 -1.57 -1.31 3.16
N GLU A 8 -0.51 -1.91 3.68
CA GLU A 8 0.32 -1.35 4.74
C GLU A 8 1.82 -1.48 4.43
N ARG A 9 2.66 -0.97 5.34
CA ARG A 9 4.11 -1.12 5.23
C ARG A 9 4.53 -2.56 5.53
N LEU A 10 5.54 -3.04 4.83
CA LEU A 10 6.21 -4.29 5.23
C LEU A 10 6.97 -4.06 6.54
N HIS A 11 6.75 -4.93 7.53
CA HIS A 11 7.42 -4.85 8.83
C HIS A 11 8.87 -5.35 8.81
N SER A 12 9.31 -6.00 7.72
CA SER A 12 10.66 -6.55 7.58
C SER A 12 11.29 -6.16 6.25
N TRP A 13 12.47 -5.54 6.31
CA TRP A 13 13.27 -5.24 5.12
C TRP A 13 13.68 -6.52 4.37
N LYS A 14 13.86 -7.64 5.08
CA LYS A 14 14.15 -8.93 4.46
C LYS A 14 12.97 -9.44 3.63
N ALA A 15 11.74 -9.27 4.13
CA ALA A 15 10.54 -9.62 3.38
C ALA A 15 10.42 -8.77 2.09
N ALA A 16 10.69 -7.46 2.20
CA ALA A 16 10.73 -6.58 1.03
C ALA A 16 11.80 -7.00 0.01
N ALA A 17 13.02 -7.30 0.47
CA ALA A 17 14.11 -7.76 -0.38
C ALA A 17 13.79 -9.09 -1.07
N ASN A 18 13.21 -10.05 -0.34
CA ASN A 18 12.80 -11.33 -0.90
C ASN A 18 11.69 -11.18 -1.94
N LEU A 19 10.72 -10.30 -1.71
CA LEU A 19 9.66 -10.00 -2.68
C LEU A 19 10.23 -9.38 -3.96
N ILE A 20 11.12 -8.38 -3.82
CA ILE A 20 11.80 -7.75 -4.95
C ILE A 20 12.61 -8.79 -5.74
N LYS A 21 13.36 -9.64 -5.03
CA LYS A 21 14.14 -10.72 -5.64
C LYS A 21 13.25 -11.66 -6.45
N LYS A 22 12.16 -12.18 -5.86
CA LYS A 22 11.20 -13.04 -6.56
C LYS A 22 10.59 -12.36 -7.79
N MET A 23 10.20 -11.09 -7.70
CA MET A 23 9.65 -10.35 -8.84
C MET A 23 10.68 -10.19 -9.97
N ALA A 24 11.94 -9.89 -9.62
CA ALA A 24 13.01 -9.70 -10.59
C ALA A 24 13.47 -11.03 -11.25
N GLU A 25 13.44 -12.14 -10.52
CA GLU A 25 13.85 -13.45 -11.03
C GLU A 25 12.78 -14.11 -11.90
N ASN A 26 11.50 -13.91 -11.58
CA ASN A 26 10.39 -14.62 -12.24
C ASN A 26 9.67 -13.79 -13.31
N THR A 27 10.00 -12.51 -13.46
CA THR A 27 9.33 -11.62 -14.42
C THR A 27 10.32 -10.74 -15.16
N ASN A 28 9.99 -10.37 -16.40
CA ASN A 28 10.78 -9.43 -17.20
C ASN A 28 10.32 -7.97 -17.00
N MET A 29 9.80 -7.61 -15.82
CA MET A 29 9.29 -6.26 -15.56
C MET A 29 10.43 -5.28 -15.26
N PRO A 30 10.70 -4.27 -16.12
CA PRO A 30 11.83 -3.38 -15.93
C PRO A 30 11.61 -2.34 -14.82
N TYR A 31 10.35 -2.09 -14.43
CA TYR A 31 10.04 -1.12 -13.40
C TYR A 31 8.75 -1.48 -12.63
N PHE A 32 8.94 -1.82 -11.37
CA PHE A 32 7.89 -2.05 -10.39
C PHE A 32 8.15 -1.29 -9.10
N THR A 33 7.09 -1.05 -8.32
CA THR A 33 7.17 -0.37 -7.02
C THR A 33 6.34 -1.09 -5.99
N LEU A 34 6.84 -1.16 -4.76
CA LEU A 34 6.04 -1.51 -3.59
C LEU A 34 5.39 -0.24 -3.04
N THR A 35 4.07 -0.21 -2.99
CA THR A 35 3.27 0.95 -2.56
C THR A 35 2.47 0.58 -1.32
N PRO A 36 2.96 0.94 -0.12
CA PRO A 36 2.16 0.87 1.08
C PRO A 36 1.13 2.01 1.08
N THR A 37 -0.05 1.75 1.63
CA THR A 37 -0.96 2.81 2.07
C THR A 37 -0.65 3.10 3.55
N PHE A 38 -0.67 4.37 3.91
CA PHE A 38 -0.47 4.81 5.29
C PHE A 38 -1.28 6.06 5.55
N SER A 39 -1.49 6.37 6.82
CA SER A 39 -2.28 7.53 7.23
C SER A 39 -1.45 8.43 8.13
N VAL A 40 -1.80 9.72 8.17
CA VAL A 40 -1.12 10.71 9.00
C VAL A 40 -2.15 11.45 9.85
N CYS A 41 -1.99 11.34 11.16
CA CYS A 41 -2.68 12.17 12.12
C CYS A 41 -1.89 13.48 12.32
N PRO A 42 -2.55 14.66 12.32
CA PRO A 42 -1.88 15.94 12.58
C PRO A 42 -1.17 16.01 13.94
N THR A 43 -1.62 15.22 14.92
CA THR A 43 -1.09 15.21 16.30
C THR A 43 -0.16 14.04 16.57
N HIS A 44 -0.52 12.82 16.13
CA HIS A 44 0.21 11.58 16.45
C HIS A 44 1.11 11.09 15.32
N GLY A 45 1.08 11.74 14.16
CA GLY A 45 1.94 11.41 13.02
C GLY A 45 1.51 10.13 12.30
N TYR A 46 2.50 9.31 11.94
CA TYR A 46 2.33 8.15 11.08
C TYR A 46 1.44 7.06 11.70
N ILE A 47 0.46 6.59 10.92
CA ILE A 47 -0.43 5.48 11.22
C ILE A 47 -0.29 4.45 10.10
N THR A 48 -0.22 3.18 10.48
CA THR A 48 -0.07 2.08 9.53
C THR A 48 -1.39 1.82 8.82
N GLY A 49 -1.36 1.65 7.50
CA GLY A 49 -2.54 1.32 6.70
C GLY A 49 -3.48 2.50 6.44
N GLU A 50 -4.66 2.16 5.92
CA GLU A 50 -5.75 3.10 5.68
C GLU A 50 -6.54 3.34 6.98
N ALA A 51 -6.47 4.56 7.48
CA ALA A 51 -7.19 5.00 8.67
C ALA A 51 -7.64 6.45 8.45
N PHE A 52 -8.94 6.67 8.28
CA PHE A 52 -9.53 8.00 8.16
C PHE A 52 -9.67 8.71 9.52
N THR A 53 -9.57 7.96 10.61
CA THR A 53 -9.71 8.44 11.99
C THR A 53 -8.54 7.95 12.83
N CYS A 54 -7.95 8.85 13.62
CA CYS A 54 -6.83 8.52 14.49
C CYS A 54 -7.29 7.60 15.63
N PRO A 55 -6.65 6.44 15.84
CA PRO A 55 -7.04 5.53 16.94
C PRO A 55 -6.76 6.12 18.33
N THR A 56 -5.89 7.12 18.43
CA THR A 56 -5.46 7.71 19.71
C THR A 56 -6.31 8.90 20.14
N CYS A 57 -6.67 9.81 19.22
CA CYS A 57 -7.42 11.03 19.54
C CYS A 57 -8.72 11.22 18.75
N ALA A 58 -9.11 10.26 17.93
CA ALA A 58 -10.29 10.33 17.06
C ALA A 58 -10.32 11.51 16.07
N SER A 59 -9.19 12.22 15.88
CA SER A 59 -9.09 13.27 14.87
C SER A 59 -9.11 12.67 13.46
N GLU A 60 -9.53 13.46 12.49
CA GLU A 60 -9.40 13.10 11.08
C GLU A 60 -7.93 12.89 10.69
N CYS A 61 -7.69 11.90 9.83
CA CYS A 61 -6.37 11.57 9.30
C CYS A 61 -6.32 11.75 7.78
N GLU A 62 -5.14 12.06 7.27
CA GLU A 62 -4.85 12.10 5.84
C GLU A 62 -4.33 10.73 5.39
N VAL A 63 -5.07 10.04 4.52
CA VAL A 63 -4.63 8.78 3.91
C VAL A 63 -3.74 9.08 2.71
N TYR A 64 -2.54 8.54 2.69
CA TYR A 64 -1.56 8.66 1.62
C TYR A 64 -1.40 7.34 0.87
N SER A 65 -1.35 7.44 -0.46
CA SER A 65 -0.97 6.33 -1.35
C SER A 65 -0.34 6.88 -2.62
N ARG A 66 0.09 6.00 -3.54
CA ARG A 66 0.68 6.39 -4.82
C ARG A 66 -0.41 6.57 -5.88
N VAL A 67 -0.40 7.71 -6.57
CA VAL A 67 -1.30 8.00 -7.71
C VAL A 67 -0.74 7.44 -9.02
N VAL A 68 0.30 8.10 -9.54
CA VAL A 68 0.91 7.83 -10.86
C VAL A 68 2.43 7.98 -10.80
N GLY A 69 3.02 7.58 -9.66
CA GLY A 69 4.48 7.64 -9.47
C GLY A 69 4.97 8.45 -8.28
N TYR A 70 4.08 9.09 -7.51
CA TYR A 70 4.43 9.77 -6.26
C TYR A 70 3.29 9.67 -5.23
N MET A 71 3.62 9.89 -3.96
CA MET A 71 2.68 9.79 -2.84
C MET A 71 1.93 11.09 -2.63
N ARG A 72 0.59 11.02 -2.50
CA ARG A 72 -0.27 12.18 -2.18
C ARG A 72 -1.45 11.76 -1.30
N PRO A 73 -2.05 12.71 -0.55
CA PRO A 73 -3.29 12.46 0.17
C PRO A 73 -4.41 12.08 -0.81
N VAL A 74 -5.11 10.97 -0.57
CA VAL A 74 -6.18 10.45 -1.43
C VAL A 74 -7.29 11.47 -1.63
N LYS A 75 -7.63 12.25 -0.60
CA LYS A 75 -8.60 13.34 -0.67
C LYS A 75 -8.26 14.44 -1.68
N GLN A 76 -6.99 14.59 -2.06
CA GLN A 76 -6.55 15.58 -3.03
C GLN A 76 -6.51 15.04 -4.47
N TRP A 77 -6.92 13.78 -4.67
CA TRP A 77 -6.96 13.18 -6.00
C TRP A 77 -8.24 13.60 -6.71
N ASN A 78 -8.25 13.56 -8.05
CA ASN A 78 -9.49 13.76 -8.79
C ASN A 78 -10.47 12.59 -8.56
N ASP A 79 -11.75 12.80 -8.87
CA ASP A 79 -12.83 11.83 -8.60
C ASP A 79 -12.57 10.45 -9.20
N GLY A 80 -12.06 10.40 -10.44
CA GLY A 80 -11.73 9.14 -11.10
C GLY A 80 -10.61 8.37 -10.39
N LYS A 81 -9.63 9.06 -9.82
CA LYS A 81 -8.55 8.44 -9.04
C LYS A 81 -8.99 8.03 -7.65
N GLN A 82 -9.93 8.76 -7.04
CA GLN A 82 -10.55 8.31 -5.78
C GLN A 82 -11.39 7.05 -6.00
N ALA A 83 -12.15 6.98 -7.10
CA ALA A 83 -12.89 5.78 -7.49
C ALA A 83 -11.97 4.60 -7.86
N GLU A 84 -10.83 4.87 -8.49
CA GLU A 84 -9.81 3.84 -8.72
C GLU A 84 -9.20 3.33 -7.42
N PHE A 85 -8.91 4.23 -6.47
CA PHE A 85 -8.38 3.86 -5.16
C PHE A 85 -9.34 2.95 -4.39
N SER A 86 -10.63 3.25 -4.38
CA SER A 86 -11.64 2.48 -3.62
C SER A 86 -11.84 1.05 -4.13
N ILE A 87 -11.44 0.76 -5.37
CA ILE A 87 -11.51 -0.59 -5.95
C ILE A 87 -10.16 -1.31 -5.96
N ARG A 88 -9.09 -0.72 -5.40
CA ARG A 88 -7.78 -1.39 -5.32
C ARG A 88 -7.86 -2.60 -4.40
N SER A 89 -7.38 -3.73 -4.90
CA SER A 89 -7.08 -4.88 -4.05
C SER A 89 -5.70 -4.71 -3.43
N THR A 90 -5.65 -4.68 -2.10
CA THR A 90 -4.40 -4.67 -1.34
C THR A 90 -4.03 -6.07 -0.91
N PHE A 91 -2.74 -6.33 -0.75
CA PHE A 91 -2.28 -7.55 -0.11
C PHE A 91 -2.73 -7.58 1.36
N ASP A 92 -3.43 -8.63 1.77
CA ASP A 92 -3.81 -8.88 3.16
C ASP A 92 -3.09 -10.15 3.63
N ALA A 93 -2.21 -10.00 4.62
CA ALA A 93 -1.46 -11.12 5.18
C ALA A 93 -2.35 -12.12 5.97
N ALA A 94 -3.55 -11.70 6.36
CA ALA A 94 -4.54 -12.55 7.02
C ALA A 94 -5.45 -13.29 6.01
N ALA A 95 -5.35 -12.98 4.71
CA ALA A 95 -6.08 -13.71 3.69
C ALA A 95 -5.61 -15.17 3.67
N PRO A 96 -6.53 -16.15 3.56
CA PRO A 96 -6.16 -17.56 3.56
C PRO A 96 -5.21 -17.84 2.40
N VAL A 97 -4.11 -18.55 2.70
CA VAL A 97 -3.22 -19.10 1.67
C VAL A 97 -4.05 -20.04 0.82
N ILE A 98 -4.14 -19.77 -0.47
CA ILE A 98 -4.78 -20.67 -1.41
C ILE A 98 -3.83 -21.87 -1.56
N GLU A 99 -4.21 -23.03 -1.01
CA GLU A 99 -3.44 -24.27 -1.19
C GLU A 99 -3.28 -24.54 -2.70
N GLY A 100 -2.03 -24.57 -3.19
CA GLY A 100 -1.71 -24.92 -4.58
C GLY A 100 -0.82 -23.96 -5.38
N TYR A 101 -0.19 -22.95 -4.76
CA TYR A 101 0.82 -22.11 -5.41
C TYR A 101 2.17 -22.19 -4.67
N ASP A 102 2.70 -23.41 -4.57
CA ASP A 102 4.10 -23.67 -4.25
C ASP A 102 4.83 -24.01 -5.56
N ASP A 103 5.70 -23.10 -6.00
CA ASP A 103 6.84 -23.36 -6.89
C ASP A 103 8.13 -23.09 -6.09
#